data_AF-A0A537IDQ2-F1
#
_entry.id   AF-A0A537IDQ2-F1
#
_cell.length_a   1.000
_cell.length_b   1.000
_cell.length_c   1.000
_cell.angle_alpha   90.00
_cell.angle_beta   90.00
_cell.angle_gamma   90.00
#
_symmetry.space_group_name_H-M   'P 1'
#
loop_
_entity.id
_entity.type
_entity.pdbx_description
1 polymer ?
#
loop_
_entity_poly.entity_id
_entity_poly.type
_entity_poly.pdbx_seq_one_letter_code
_entity_poly.pdbx_strand_id
1 'polypeptide(L)'
;MDEKIVVKTKHGELTLEQLAEVQPGLARLMKEIGDRFHILYYAAKGGNWKLAEHEQKVTISILKTGATLRPKYHQDITSFIQSQLQPLGESIKAKDWQTF
;
A
#
# COMPACT_ATOMS: atom_id res chain seq x y z
N MET A 1 29.04 13.40 18.14
CA MET A 1 27.83 12.76 18.68
C MET A 1 26.68 13.41 17.95
N ASP A 2 25.97 12.67 17.10
CA ASP A 2 24.79 13.21 16.44
C ASP A 2 23.73 13.51 17.49
N GLU A 3 23.27 14.76 17.52
CA GLU A 3 22.22 15.21 18.43
C GLU A 3 20.91 14.54 18.04
N LYS A 4 20.28 13.82 18.97
CA LYS A 4 19.01 13.13 18.70
C LYS A 4 17.88 14.16 18.58
N ILE A 5 17.11 14.08 17.51
CA ILE A 5 15.91 14.90 17.34
C ILE A 5 14.84 14.40 18.32
N VAL A 6 14.43 15.27 19.24
CA VAL A 6 13.41 14.98 20.27
C VAL A 6 12.17 15.82 20.05
N VAL A 7 10.99 15.17 20.10
CA VAL A 7 9.68 15.81 20.03
C VAL A 7 9.00 15.74 21.40
N LYS A 8 8.58 16.90 21.92
CA LYS A 8 7.81 16.98 23.17
C LYS A 8 6.33 16.76 22.91
N THR A 9 5.72 15.88 23.68
CA THR A 9 4.26 15.64 23.69
C THR A 9 3.71 15.85 25.11
N LYS A 10 2.38 15.87 25.26
CA LYS A 10 1.73 15.89 26.59
C LYS A 10 1.98 14.64 27.44
N HIS A 11 2.52 13.58 26.83
CA HIS A 11 2.81 12.30 27.48
C HIS A 11 4.31 12.06 27.71
N GLY A 12 5.17 13.03 27.36
CA GLY A 12 6.63 12.93 27.49
C GLY A 12 7.36 13.21 26.17
N GLU A 13 8.66 12.95 26.18
CA GLU A 13 9.56 13.13 25.05
C GLU A 13 9.68 11.84 24.23
N LEU A 14 9.68 11.99 22.89
CA LEU A 14 9.89 10.90 21.94
C LEU A 14 11.02 11.26 20.98
N THR A 15 11.88 10.30 20.66
CA THR A 15 12.90 10.47 19.61
C THR A 15 12.34 10.16 18.23
N LEU A 16 13.02 10.63 17.18
CA LEU A 16 12.66 10.28 15.81
C LEU A 16 12.72 8.76 15.54
N GLU A 17 13.67 8.05 16.15
CA GLU A 17 13.79 6.60 16.03
C GLU A 17 12.57 5.89 16.64
N GLN A 18 12.11 6.32 17.82
CA GLN A 18 10.91 5.76 18.44
C GLN A 18 9.66 6.00 17.58
N LEU A 19 9.57 7.16 16.93
CA LEU A 19 8.49 7.46 15.98
C LEU A 19 8.57 6.64 14.68
N ALA A 20 9.78 6.25 14.26
CA ALA A 20 9.97 5.36 13.12
C ALA A 20 9.62 3.90 13.46
N GLU A 21 10.00 3.44 14.66
CA GLU A 21 9.73 2.07 15.13
C GLU A 21 8.25 1.78 15.34
N VAL A 22 7.46 2.78 15.75
CA VAL A 22 6.00 2.61 15.97
C VAL A 22 5.21 2.58 14.66
N GLN A 23 5.82 2.90 13.51
CA GLN A 23 5.12 2.89 12.22
C GLN A 23 4.55 1.50 11.94
N PRO A 24 3.32 1.42 11.37
CA PRO A 24 2.68 0.14 11.07
C PRO A 24 3.61 -0.82 10.34
N GLY A 25 3.71 -2.04 10.87
CA GLY A 25 4.39 -3.13 10.18
C GLY A 25 3.67 -3.53 8.89
N LEU A 26 4.42 -4.12 7.96
CA LEU A 26 3.89 -4.58 6.69
C LEU A 26 2.69 -5.52 6.89
N ALA A 27 2.71 -6.38 7.91
CA ALA A 27 1.57 -7.27 8.24
C ALA A 27 0.24 -6.51 8.45
N ARG A 28 0.27 -5.34 9.10
CA ARG A 28 -0.94 -4.52 9.32
C ARG A 28 -1.41 -3.89 8.01
N LEU A 29 -0.48 -3.41 7.18
CA LEU A 29 -0.78 -2.89 5.84
C LEU A 29 -1.34 -3.98 4.92
N MET A 30 -0.82 -5.22 5.02
CA MET A 30 -1.28 -6.35 4.22
C MET A 30 -2.72 -6.75 4.52
N LYS A 31 -3.18 -6.58 5.77
CA LYS A 31 -4.61 -6.79 6.08
C LYS A 31 -5.49 -5.81 5.28
N GLU A 32 -5.13 -4.53 5.29
CA GLU A 32 -5.86 -3.52 4.53
C GLU A 32 -5.79 -3.77 3.02
N ILE A 33 -4.61 -4.15 2.51
CA ILE A 33 -4.45 -4.55 1.10
C ILE A 33 -5.36 -5.72 0.76
N GLY A 34 -5.44 -6.75 1.62
CA GLY A 34 -6.33 -7.91 1.41
C GLY A 34 -7.79 -7.51 1.30
N ASP A 35 -8.27 -6.68 2.25
CA ASP A 35 -9.65 -6.19 2.26
C ASP A 35 -9.96 -5.38 0.98
N ARG A 36 -9.04 -4.52 0.55
CA ARG A 36 -9.19 -3.70 -0.68
C ARG A 36 -9.11 -4.52 -1.95
N PHE A 37 -8.20 -5.49 -2.02
CA PHE A 37 -8.03 -6.35 -3.19
C PHE A 37 -9.24 -7.27 -3.37
N HIS A 38 -9.87 -7.71 -2.28
CA HIS A 38 -11.16 -8.39 -2.33
C HIS A 38 -12.24 -7.51 -2.95
N ILE A 39 -12.40 -6.26 -2.48
CA ILE A 39 -13.38 -5.32 -3.04
C ILE A 39 -13.08 -5.05 -4.53
N LEU A 40 -11.82 -4.85 -4.89
CA LEU A 40 -11.35 -4.66 -6.27
C LEU A 40 -11.84 -5.80 -7.17
N TYR A 41 -11.58 -7.05 -6.77
CA TYR A 41 -11.99 -8.24 -7.53
C TYR A 41 -13.50 -8.30 -7.75
N TYR A 42 -14.30 -8.15 -6.69
CA TYR A 42 -15.76 -8.24 -6.83
C TYR A 42 -16.37 -7.01 -7.52
N ALA A 43 -15.75 -5.84 -7.41
CA ALA A 43 -16.14 -4.66 -8.16
C ALA A 43 -15.95 -4.88 -9.67
N ALA A 44 -14.79 -5.38 -10.10
CA ALA A 44 -14.54 -5.73 -11.50
C ALA A 44 -15.50 -6.83 -11.98
N LYS A 45 -15.70 -7.89 -11.18
CA LYS A 45 -16.63 -8.98 -11.50
C LYS A 45 -18.07 -8.51 -11.69
N GLY A 46 -18.49 -7.53 -10.89
CA GLY A 46 -19.81 -6.91 -10.99
C GLY A 46 -19.90 -5.80 -12.05
N GLY A 47 -18.84 -5.55 -12.83
CA GLY A 47 -18.80 -4.48 -13.84
C GLY A 47 -18.68 -3.07 -13.27
N ASN A 48 -18.44 -2.92 -11.95
CA ASN A 48 -18.18 -1.64 -11.31
C ASN A 48 -16.69 -1.26 -11.45
N TRP A 49 -16.28 -1.00 -12.69
CA TRP A 49 -14.90 -0.70 -13.06
C TRP A 49 -14.34 0.55 -12.39
N LYS A 50 -15.19 1.54 -12.07
CA LYS A 50 -14.77 2.76 -11.35
C LYS A 50 -14.32 2.44 -9.92
N LEU A 51 -15.06 1.57 -9.22
CA LEU A 51 -14.67 1.12 -7.89
C LEU A 51 -13.43 0.21 -7.95
N ALA A 52 -13.33 -0.67 -8.96
CA ALA A 52 -12.14 -1.48 -9.18
C ALA A 52 -10.88 -0.60 -9.38
N GLU A 53 -10.97 0.44 -10.22
CA GLU A 53 -9.86 1.38 -10.43
C GLU A 53 -9.48 2.12 -9.16
N HIS A 54 -10.47 2.55 -8.37
CA HIS A 54 -10.25 3.20 -7.08
C HIS A 54 -9.47 2.29 -6.12
N GLU A 55 -9.97 1.08 -5.86
CA GLU A 55 -9.32 0.15 -4.91
C GLU A 55 -7.94 -0.29 -5.38
N GLN A 56 -7.71 -0.40 -6.69
CA GLN A 56 -6.38 -0.65 -7.23
C GLN A 56 -5.40 0.47 -6.90
N LYS A 57 -5.79 1.72 -7.17
CA LYS A 57 -4.93 2.89 -6.88
C LYS A 57 -4.60 2.98 -5.40
N VAL A 58 -5.57 2.73 -4.54
CA VAL A 58 -5.36 2.73 -3.07
C VAL A 58 -4.45 1.58 -2.66
N THR A 59 -4.65 0.37 -3.20
CA THR A 59 -3.78 -0.79 -2.93
C THR A 59 -2.32 -0.50 -3.30
N ILE A 60 -2.07 0.07 -4.49
CA ILE A 60 -0.72 0.46 -4.92
C ILE A 60 -0.14 1.53 -3.99
N SER A 61 -0.95 2.51 -3.55
CA SER A 61 -0.51 3.54 -2.61
C SER A 61 -0.02 2.96 -1.29
N ILE A 62 -0.78 2.03 -0.70
CA ILE A 62 -0.42 1.37 0.58
C ILE A 62 0.85 0.53 0.41
N LEU A 63 0.98 -0.20 -0.70
CA LEU A 63 2.20 -0.95 -1.01
C LEU A 63 3.42 -0.03 -1.10
N LYS A 64 3.32 1.14 -1.76
CA LYS A 64 4.40 2.13 -1.81
C LYS A 64 4.76 2.66 -0.41
N THR A 65 3.78 2.92 0.45
CA THR A 65 4.04 3.25 1.85
C THR A 65 4.80 2.13 2.57
N GLY A 66 4.41 0.88 2.35
CA GLY A 66 5.12 -0.29 2.87
C GLY A 66 6.58 -0.38 2.40
N ALA A 67 6.84 -0.10 1.12
CA ALA A 67 8.18 -0.06 0.55
C ALA A 67 9.06 1.04 1.16
N THR A 68 8.49 2.19 1.49
CA THR A 68 9.19 3.28 2.20
C THR A 68 9.48 2.91 3.65
N LEU A 69 8.50 2.35 4.36
CA LEU A 69 8.63 2.00 5.78
C LEU A 69 9.49 0.75 6.01
N ARG A 70 9.66 -0.10 4.99
CA ARG A 70 10.47 -1.32 5.06
C ARG A 70 11.38 -1.43 3.83
N PRO A 71 12.51 -0.68 3.81
CA PRO A 71 13.43 -0.65 2.67
C PRO A 71 13.90 -2.03 2.19
N LYS A 72 14.00 -3.01 3.10
CA LYS A 72 14.30 -4.41 2.79
C LYS A 72 13.41 -5.00 1.69
N TYR A 73 12.12 -4.63 1.66
CA TYR A 73 11.14 -5.16 0.70
C TYR A 73 10.87 -4.21 -0.47
N HIS A 74 11.63 -3.11 -0.59
CA HIS A 74 11.36 -2.08 -1.58
C HIS A 74 11.38 -2.63 -3.00
N GLN A 75 12.39 -3.44 -3.34
CA GLN A 75 12.52 -4.03 -4.65
C GLN A 75 11.39 -5.02 -4.94
N ASP A 76 11.11 -5.94 -4.01
CA ASP A 76 10.05 -6.95 -4.14
C ASP A 76 8.68 -6.30 -4.39
N ILE A 77 8.35 -5.27 -3.60
CA ILE A 77 7.08 -4.53 -3.72
C ILE A 77 7.03 -3.78 -5.06
N THR A 78 8.11 -3.12 -5.46
CA THR A 78 8.17 -2.37 -6.73
C THR A 78 7.99 -3.30 -7.92
N SER A 79 8.68 -4.44 -7.92
CA SER A 79 8.55 -5.46 -8.97
C SER A 79 7.15 -6.07 -9.01
N PHE A 80 6.51 -6.30 -7.87
CA PHE A 80 5.12 -6.77 -7.82
C PHE A 80 4.14 -5.74 -8.41
N ILE A 81 4.29 -4.45 -8.07
CA ILE A 81 3.45 -3.38 -8.63
C ILE A 81 3.60 -3.34 -10.15
N GLN A 82 4.83 -3.38 -10.66
CA GLN A 82 5.11 -3.29 -12.10
C GLN A 82 4.65 -4.52 -12.88
N SER A 83 4.91 -5.71 -12.36
CA SER A 83 4.64 -6.95 -13.09
C SER A 83 3.21 -7.46 -12.96
N GLN A 84 2.50 -7.13 -11.87
CA GLN A 84 1.17 -7.67 -11.59
C GLN A 84 0.09 -6.57 -11.57
N LEU A 85 0.29 -5.53 -10.76
CA LEU A 85 -0.77 -4.53 -10.54
C LEU A 85 -0.92 -3.53 -11.70
N GLN A 86 0.16 -3.18 -12.41
CA GLN A 86 0.07 -2.30 -13.57
C GLN A 86 -0.71 -2.96 -14.73
N PRO A 87 -0.40 -4.21 -15.16
CA PRO A 87 -1.21 -4.91 -16.17
C PRO A 87 -2.68 -5.04 -15.78
N LEU A 88 -2.97 -5.39 -14.52
CA LEU A 88 -4.35 -5.42 -14.01
C LEU A 88 -5.06 -4.07 -14.22
N GLY A 89 -4.32 -2.96 -14.11
CA GLY A 89 -4.85 -1.62 -14.30
C GLY A 89 -5.17 -1.28 -15.75
N GLU A 90 -4.48 -1.93 -16.70
CA GLU A 90 -4.81 -1.86 -18.11
C GLU A 90 -6.13 -2.57 -18.39
N SER A 91 -6.34 -3.77 -17.83
CA SER A 91 -7.61 -4.51 -17.92
C SER A 91 -8.78 -3.73 -17.31
N ILE A 92 -8.57 -3.10 -16.15
CA ILE A 92 -9.59 -2.23 -15.52
C ILE A 92 -9.96 -1.04 -16.41
N LYS A 93 -8.96 -0.37 -17.01
CA LYS A 93 -9.21 0.75 -17.93
C LYS A 93 -9.94 0.30 -19.19
N ALA A 94 -9.59 -0.86 -19.72
CA ALA A 94 -10.27 -1.50 -20.85
C ALA A 94 -11.67 -2.03 -20.50
N LYS A 95 -11.99 -2.13 -19.19
CA LYS A 95 -13.21 -2.76 -18.67
C LYS A 95 -13.36 -4.20 -19.15
N ASP A 96 -12.23 -4.89 -19.28
CA ASP A 96 -12.15 -6.23 -19.83
C ASP A 96 -12.02 -7.24 -18.69
N TRP A 97 -13.10 -7.95 -18.41
CA TRP A 97 -13.13 -9.01 -17.40
C TRP A 97 -12.33 -10.25 -17.79
N GLN A 98 -12.14 -10.50 -19.09
CA GLN A 98 -11.43 -11.70 -19.55
C GLN A 98 -9.93 -11.59 -19.33
N THR A 99 -9.39 -10.37 -19.38
CA THR A 99 -7.97 -10.07 -19.16
C THR A 99 -7.68 -9.47 -17.78
N PHE A 100 -8.73 -9.25 -16.97
CA PHE A 100 -8.63 -8.87 -15.56
C PHE A 100 -8.30 -10.09 -14.68
#